data_AF-A0A961V037-F1
#
_entry.id   AF-A0A961V037-F1
#
_cell.length_a   1.000
_cell.length_b   1.000
_cell.length_c   1.000
_cell.angle_alpha   90.00
_cell.angle_beta   90.00
_cell.angle_gamma   90.00
#
_symmetry.space_group_name_H-M   'P 1'
#
loop_
_entity.id
_entity.type
_entity.pdbx_description
1 polymer ?
#
loop_
_entity_poly.entity_id
_entity_poly.type
_entity_poly.pdbx_seq_one_letter_code
_entity_poly.pdbx_strand_id
1 'polypeptide(L)' 'FWVAQQILDGADVPKDLTVPFLRIDQGTLEESLANTEPGGVANTEYSLDDAKKVVDEAKM' A
#
# COMPACT_ATOMS: atom_id res chain seq x y z
N PHE A 1 4.05 8.24 0.26
CA PHE A 1 5.38 8.79 0.61
C PHE A 1 6.49 8.15 -0.22
N TRP A 2 6.71 6.84 -0.12
CA TRP A 2 7.81 6.15 -0.82
C TRP A 2 7.87 6.34 -2.34
N VAL A 3 6.73 6.37 -3.03
CA VAL A 3 6.68 6.66 -4.47
C VAL A 3 7.21 8.07 -4.78
N ALA A 4 6.89 9.06 -3.94
CA ALA A 4 7.39 10.43 -4.11
C ALA A 4 8.91 10.50 -3.89
N GLN A 5 9.44 9.77 -2.91
CA GLN A 5 10.90 9.68 -2.69
C GLN A 5 11.60 9.12 -3.94
N GLN A 6 11.07 8.05 -4.52
CA GLN A 6 11.63 7.46 -5.74
C GLN A 6 11.65 8.45 -6.92
N ILE A 7 10.57 9.23 -7.09
CA ILE A 7 10.50 10.29 -8.12
C ILE A 7 11.58 11.35 -7.87
N LEU A 8 11.77 11.77 -6.60
CA LEU A 8 12.81 12.74 -6.23
C LEU A 8 14.22 12.19 -6.45
N ASP A 9 14.41 10.88 -6.29
CA ASP A 9 15.66 10.17 -6.57
C ASP A 9 15.88 9.91 -8.08
N GLY A 10 14.96 10.36 -8.94
CA GLY A 10 15.06 10.27 -10.40
C GLY A 10 14.57 8.96 -11.00
N ALA A 11 13.85 8.13 -10.25
CA ALA A 11 13.25 6.91 -10.78
C ALA A 11 12.12 7.22 -11.77
N ASP A 12 12.05 6.45 -12.86
CA ASP A 12 10.91 6.49 -13.77
C ASP A 12 9.73 5.74 -13.15
N VAL A 13 8.61 6.43 -12.96
CA VAL A 13 7.40 5.95 -12.28
C VAL A 13 6.19 6.21 -13.18
N PRO A 14 5.35 5.19 -13.44
CA PRO A 14 4.11 5.35 -14.19
C PRO A 14 3.23 6.48 -13.63
N LYS A 15 2.59 7.23 -14.53
CA LYS A 15 1.65 8.30 -14.14
C LYS A 15 0.31 7.77 -13.66
N ASP A 16 -0.02 6.55 -14.05
CA ASP A 16 -1.14 5.78 -13.52
C ASP A 16 -0.58 4.64 -12.68
N LEU A 17 -0.94 4.62 -11.39
CA LEU A 17 -0.45 3.65 -10.42
C LEU A 17 -1.65 3.19 -9.58
N THR A 18 -2.04 1.93 -9.74
CA THR A 18 -3.10 1.32 -8.94
C THR A 18 -2.49 0.60 -7.75
N VAL A 19 -2.94 0.97 -6.55
CA VAL A 19 -2.57 0.27 -5.31
C VAL A 19 -3.70 -0.67 -4.92
N PRO A 20 -3.42 -1.92 -4.50
CA PRO A 20 -4.44 -2.85 -4.06
C PRO A 20 -5.27 -2.30 -2.89
N PHE A 21 -6.58 -2.52 -2.94
CA PHE A 21 -7.46 -2.22 -1.81
C PHE A 21 -7.23 -3.21 -0.66
N LEU A 22 -7.27 -2.70 0.58
CA LEU A 22 -7.40 -3.56 1.74
C LEU A 22 -8.77 -4.25 1.70
N ARG A 23 -8.76 -5.58 1.65
CA ARG A 23 -9.97 -6.40 1.71
C ARG A 23 -10.03 -7.12 3.05
N ILE A 24 -11.16 -6.99 3.72
CA ILE A 24 -11.49 -7.72 4.94
C ILE A 24 -12.73 -8.55 4.66
N ASP A 25 -12.65 -9.85 4.93
CA ASP A 25 -13.75 -10.78 4.80
C ASP A 25 -14.13 -11.31 6.19
N GLN A 26 -15.24 -12.03 6.32
CA GLN A 26 -15.72 -12.53 7.61
C GLN A 26 -14.67 -13.35 8.37
N GLY A 27 -13.81 -14.09 7.67
CA GLY A 27 -12.74 -14.89 8.27
C GLY A 27 -11.55 -14.09 8.83
N THR A 28 -11.36 -12.84 8.38
CA THR A 28 -10.26 -11.96 8.83
C THR A 28 -10.74 -10.77 9.65
N LEU A 29 -12.06 -10.67 9.90
CA LEU A 29 -12.67 -9.55 10.59
C LEU A 29 -12.18 -9.41 12.03
N GLU A 30 -12.14 -10.50 12.80
CA GLU A 30 -11.75 -10.43 14.23
C GLU A 30 -10.30 -9.97 14.40
N GLU A 31 -9.38 -10.53 13.60
CA GLU A 31 -7.98 -10.11 13.60
C GLU A 31 -7.82 -8.65 13.17
N SER A 32 -8.54 -8.23 12.14
CA SER A 32 -8.50 -6.85 11.64
C SER A 32 -9.02 -5.86 12.68
N LEU A 33 -10.10 -6.21 13.39
CA LEU A 33 -10.65 -5.37 14.48
C LEU A 33 -9.70 -5.28 15.67
N ALA A 34 -9.05 -6.38 16.05
CA ALA A 34 -8.10 -6.39 17.16
C ALA A 34 -6.87 -5.51 16.88
N ASN A 35 -6.45 -5.42 15.62
CA ASN A 35 -5.31 -4.61 15.19
C ASN A 35 -5.68 -3.18 14.79
N THR A 36 -6.97 -2.85 14.72
CA THR A 36 -7.43 -1.50 14.37
C THR A 36 -7.64 -0.68 15.64
N GLU A 37 -6.97 0.46 15.73
CA GLU A 37 -7.13 1.38 16.86
C GLU A 37 -8.58 1.83 17.04
N PRO A 38 -9.08 1.99 18.28
CA PRO A 38 -10.43 2.45 18.53
C PRO A 38 -10.71 3.82 17.86
N GLY A 39 -11.75 3.87 17.03
CA GLY A 39 -12.10 5.06 16.24
C GLY A 39 -11.22 5.28 15.00
N GLY A 40 -10.29 4.37 14.72
CA GLY A 40 -9.45 4.36 13.52
C GLY A 40 -10.08 3.63 12.34
N VAL A 41 -9.29 3.50 11.27
CA VAL A 41 -9.62 2.75 10.06
C VAL A 41 -8.51 1.73 9.83
N ALA A 42 -8.88 0.50 9.52
CA ALA A 42 -7.91 -0.54 9.16
C ALA A 42 -7.12 -0.09 7.92
N ASN A 43 -5.80 -0.25 7.97
CA ASN A 43 -4.92 0.21 6.90
C ASN A 43 -3.80 -0.79 6.63
N THR A 44 -3.29 -0.79 5.40
CA THR A 44 -2.07 -1.50 5.05
C THR A 44 -0.90 -0.53 5.09
N GLU A 45 0.09 -0.82 5.94
CA GLU A 45 1.34 -0.07 5.95
C GLU A 45 2.28 -0.62 4.88
N TYR A 46 2.74 0.25 3.98
CA TYR A 46 3.65 -0.12 2.90
C TYR A 46 5.08 0.26 3.27
N SER A 47 5.98 -0.71 3.18
CA SER A 47 7.42 -0.46 3.26
C SER A 47 7.94 0.18 1.95
N LEU A 48 9.20 0.63 1.96
CA LEU A 48 9.86 1.09 0.73
C LEU A 48 9.89 -0.02 -0.33
N ASP A 49 10.15 -1.27 0.07
CA ASP A 49 10.25 -2.38 -0.86
C ASP A 49 8.89 -2.77 -1.43
N ASP A 50 7.80 -2.65 -0.67
CA ASP A 50 6.45 -2.85 -1.21
C ASP A 50 6.08 -1.77 -2.22
N ALA A 51 6.45 -0.52 -1.95
CA ALA A 51 6.23 0.57 -2.89
C ALA A 51 7.02 0.39 -4.20
N LYS A 52 8.24 -0.16 -4.14
CA LYS A 52 9.01 -0.52 -5.35
C LYS A 52 8.30 -1.60 -6.16
N LYS A 53 7.80 -2.66 -5.50
CA LYS A 53 7.06 -3.73 -6.17
C LYS A 53 5.83 -3.20 -6.91
N VAL A 54 5.02 -2.35 -6.26
CA VAL A 54 3.84 -1.75 -6.91
C VAL A 54 4.23 -0.92 -8.15
N VAL A 55 5.33 -0.18 -8.09
CA VAL A 55 5.85 0.59 -9.24
C VAL A 55 6.33 -0.35 -10.35
N ASP A 56 7.00 -1.45 -10.01
CA ASP A 56 7.51 -2.41 -10.99
C ASP A 56 6.36 -3.21 -11.65
N GLU A 57 5.35 -3.61 -10.89
CA GLU A 57 4.15 -4.26 -11.41
C GLU A 57 3.38 -3.36 -12.38
N ALA A 58 3.31 -2.06 -12.12
CA ALA A 58 2.65 -1.10 -13.00
C ALA A 58 3.42 -0.78 -14.29
N LYS A 59 4.67 -1.23 -14.42
CA LYS A 59 5.48 -1.09 -15.65
C LYS A 59 5.34 -2.28 -16.59
N MET A 60 4.82 -3.40 -16.11
CA MET A 60 4.62 -4.63 -16.90
C MET A 60 3.29 -4.60 -17.65
#